data_AF-D5RIX9-F1
#
_entry.id   AF-D5RIX9-F1
#
_cell.length_a   1.000
_cell.length_b   1.000
_cell.length_c   1.000
_cell.angle_alpha   90.00
_cell.angle_beta   90.00
_cell.angle_gamma   90.00
#
_symmetry.space_group_name_H-M   'P 1'
#
loop_
_entity.id
_entity.type
_entity.pdbx_description
1 polymer ?
#
loop_
_entity_poly.entity_id
_entity_poly.type
_entity_poly.pdbx_seq_one_letter_code
_entity_poly.pdbx_strand_id
1 'polypeptide(L)'
;MARLGGDEFIVLLTDLPGPTTWHGVADRLLEVVGQPVEYGPHRLQVGASLGAALYPQDGQDAATLMRQADGRMYDAKRNLATILP
;
A
#
# COMPACT_ATOMS: atom_id res chain seq x y z
N MET A 1 1.05 -6.66 -10.27
CA MET A 1 0.00 -6.18 -9.35
C MET A 1 -1.19 -7.11 -9.43
N ALA A 2 -1.85 -7.41 -8.31
CA ALA A 2 -3.08 -8.18 -8.27
C ALA A 2 -4.11 -7.51 -7.34
N ARG A 3 -5.40 -7.74 -7.59
CA ARG A 3 -6.51 -7.39 -6.68
C ARG A 3 -6.85 -8.62 -5.86
N LEU A 4 -6.85 -8.49 -4.54
CA LEU A 4 -7.11 -9.60 -3.61
C LEU A 4 -8.60 -9.81 -3.37
N GLY A 5 -9.35 -8.69 -3.32
CA GLY A 5 -10.79 -8.64 -3.09
C GLY A 5 -11.19 -7.18 -2.82
N GLY A 6 -12.49 -6.85 -2.92
CA GLY A 6 -12.97 -5.50 -2.56
C GLY A 6 -12.11 -4.36 -3.14
N ASP A 7 -11.60 -3.48 -2.30
CA ASP A 7 -10.69 -2.38 -2.59
C ASP A 7 -9.22 -2.69 -2.26
N GLU A 8 -8.86 -3.97 -2.07
CA GLU A 8 -7.52 -4.41 -1.66
C GLU A 8 -6.65 -4.84 -2.84
N PHE A 9 -5.42 -4.30 -2.86
CA PHE A 9 -4.44 -4.54 -3.91
C PHE A 9 -3.10 -4.96 -3.32
N ILE A 10 -2.38 -5.83 -4.04
CA ILE A 10 -1.00 -6.20 -3.72
C ILE A 10 -0.07 -5.89 -4.88
N VAL A 11 1.09 -5.32 -4.55
CA VAL A 11 2.16 -5.00 -5.48
C VAL A 11 3.40 -5.79 -5.06
N LEU A 12 3.91 -6.62 -5.97
CA LEU A 12 5.20 -7.28 -5.82
C LEU A 12 6.26 -6.45 -6.56
N LEU A 13 7.29 -6.03 -5.83
CA LEU A 13 8.45 -5.37 -6.39
C LEU A 13 9.62 -6.35 -6.39
N THR A 14 10.20 -6.60 -7.56
CA THR A 14 11.39 -7.44 -7.74
C THR A 14 12.58 -6.56 -8.13
N ASP A 15 13.79 -7.12 -8.00
CA ASP A 15 15.02 -6.50 -8.50
C ASP A 15 15.25 -5.06 -8.01
N LEU A 16 14.91 -4.83 -6.73
CA LEU A 16 15.12 -3.53 -6.11
C LEU A 16 16.63 -3.22 -5.99
N PRO A 17 17.09 -2.03 -6.44
CA PRO A 17 18.48 -1.60 -6.31
C PRO A 17 18.99 -1.55 -4.86
N GLY A 18 18.07 -1.43 -3.89
CA GLY A 18 18.38 -1.47 -2.46
C GLY A 18 17.13 -1.56 -1.59
N PRO A 19 17.30 -1.82 -0.27
CA PRO A 19 16.20 -2.05 0.66
C PRO A 19 15.37 -0.80 0.96
N THR A 20 15.77 0.38 0.47
CA THR A 20 15.03 1.63 0.64
C THR A 20 14.28 2.08 -0.62
N THR A 21 14.54 1.47 -1.79
CA THR A 21 13.95 1.92 -3.06
C THR A 21 12.43 1.78 -3.10
N TRP A 22 11.86 0.85 -2.34
CA TRP A 22 10.41 0.66 -2.26
C TRP A 22 9.68 1.88 -1.68
N HIS A 23 10.33 2.72 -0.86
CA HIS A 23 9.68 3.92 -0.30
C HIS A 23 9.23 4.88 -1.40
N GLY A 24 10.09 5.16 -2.38
CA GLY A 24 9.72 6.05 -3.49
C GLY A 24 8.59 5.48 -4.36
N VAL A 25 8.51 4.15 -4.47
CA VAL A 25 7.38 3.50 -5.13
C VAL A 25 6.10 3.65 -4.31
N ALA A 26 6.18 3.45 -2.99
CA ALA A 26 5.06 3.63 -2.07
C ALA A 26 4.52 5.07 -2.09
N ASP A 27 5.41 6.07 -2.01
CA ASP A 27 5.05 7.48 -2.07
C ASP A 27 4.32 7.81 -3.37
N ARG A 28 4.86 7.33 -4.51
CA ARG A 28 4.25 7.55 -5.82
C ARG A 28 2.87 6.87 -5.94
N LEU A 29 2.71 5.67 -5.38
CA LEU A 29 1.43 4.98 -5.37
C LEU A 29 0.38 5.76 -4.56
N LEU A 30 0.75 6.24 -3.36
CA LEU A 30 -0.15 7.04 -2.52
C LEU A 30 -0.52 8.36 -3.19
N GLU A 31 0.44 9.03 -3.84
CA GLU A 31 0.19 10.26 -4.60
C GLU A 31 -0.82 10.02 -5.73
N VAL A 32 -0.61 8.98 -6.54
CA VAL A 32 -1.47 8.65 -7.68
C VAL A 32 -2.87 8.23 -7.23
N VAL A 33 -2.99 7.39 -6.19
CA VAL A 33 -4.29 6.98 -5.64
C VAL A 33 -5.04 8.17 -5.04
N GLY A 34 -4.31 9.12 -4.45
CA GLY A 34 -4.86 10.35 -3.90
C GLY A 34 -5.30 11.37 -4.93
N GLN A 35 -5.07 11.15 -6.24
CA GLN A 35 -5.54 12.09 -7.26
C GLN A 35 -7.07 12.03 -7.40
N PRO A 36 -7.76 13.17 -7.48
CA PRO A 36 -9.21 13.16 -7.68
C PRO A 36 -9.59 12.55 -9.03
N VAL A 37 -10.66 11.77 -9.04
CA VAL A 37 -11.27 11.21 -10.24
C VAL A 37 -12.62 11.88 -10.50
N GLU A 38 -12.93 12.13 -11.78
CA GLU A 38 -14.21 12.69 -12.18
C GLU A 38 -15.25 11.57 -12.34
N TYR A 39 -16.39 11.74 -11.69
CA TYR A 39 -17.53 10.82 -11.74
C TYR A 39 -18.82 11.62 -11.98
N GLY A 40 -19.16 11.82 -13.25
CA GLY A 40 -20.24 12.69 -13.65
C GLY A 40 -20.00 14.13 -13.17
N PRO A 41 -20.92 14.75 -12.41
CA PRO A 41 -20.71 16.10 -11.86
C PRO A 41 -19.83 16.11 -10.60
N HIS A 42 -19.45 14.95 -10.06
CA HIS A 42 -18.70 14.85 -8.82
C HIS A 42 -17.21 14.69 -9.08
N ARG A 43 -16.41 15.26 -8.19
CA ARG A 43 -14.98 15.00 -8.08
C ARG A 43 -14.76 14.19 -6.80
N LEU A 44 -14.41 12.92 -6.96
CA LEU A 44 -14.20 11.98 -5.86
C LEU A 44 -12.70 11.85 -5.60
N GLN A 45 -12.34 11.78 -4.33
CA GLN A 45 -10.95 11.54 -3.92
C GLN A 45 -10.97 10.42 -2.90
N VAL A 46 -10.07 9.44 -3.08
CA VAL A 46 -9.90 8.33 -2.15
C VAL A 46 -8.50 8.40 -1.56
N GLY A 47 -8.38 8.03 -0.29
CA GLY A 47 -7.10 7.77 0.34
C GLY A 47 -6.79 6.28 0.33
N ALA A 48 -5.51 5.92 0.36
CA ALA A 48 -5.06 4.56 0.60
C ALA A 48 -4.18 4.48 1.84
N SER A 49 -4.13 3.29 2.42
CA SER A 49 -3.14 2.93 3.44
C SER A 49 -2.28 1.81 2.88
N LEU A 50 -0.99 1.84 3.17
CA LEU A 50 -0.02 0.93 2.60
C LEU A 50 0.80 0.31 3.72
N GLY A 51 1.05 -0.99 3.60
CA GLY A 51 2.02 -1.73 4.39
C GLY A 51 2.91 -2.54 3.46
N ALA A 52 4.18 -2.67 3.82
CA ALA A 52 5.19 -3.35 3.01
C ALA A 52 5.91 -4.42 3.83
N ALA A 53 6.36 -5.48 3.16
CA ALA A 53 7.22 -6.52 3.72
C ALA A 53 8.35 -6.81 2.73
N LEU A 54 9.58 -6.98 3.24
CA LEU A 54 10.78 -7.22 2.46
C LEU A 54 11.23 -8.67 2.60
N TYR A 55 11.49 -9.31 1.48
CA TYR A 55 12.21 -10.58 1.46
C TYR A 55 13.73 -10.32 1.50
N PRO A 56 14.51 -11.08 2.30
CA PRO A 56 14.08 -12.13 3.23
C PRO A 56 13.80 -11.64 4.67
N GLN A 57 13.91 -10.34 4.95
CA GLN A 57 13.93 -9.79 6.31
C GLN A 57 12.62 -10.04 7.09
N ASP A 58 11.49 -9.95 6.39
CA ASP A 58 10.15 -10.08 6.97
C ASP A 58 9.53 -11.47 6.76
N GLY A 59 10.24 -12.38 6.08
CA GLY A 59 9.76 -13.72 5.79
C GLY A 59 10.45 -14.33 4.57
N GLN A 60 10.44 -15.67 4.52
CA GLN A 60 11.05 -16.44 3.42
C GLN A 60 10.00 -17.05 2.47
N ASP A 61 8.72 -16.89 2.76
CA ASP A 61 7.61 -17.40 1.97
C ASP A 61 6.55 -16.31 1.72
N ALA A 62 5.81 -16.46 0.62
CA ALA A 62 4.83 -15.47 0.19
C ALA A 62 3.72 -15.25 1.24
N ALA A 63 3.26 -16.32 1.90
CA ALA A 63 2.18 -16.21 2.88
C ALA A 63 2.62 -15.39 4.10
N THR A 64 3.86 -15.57 4.57
CA THR A 64 4.43 -14.77 5.65
C THR A 64 4.60 -13.31 5.26
N LEU A 65 5.15 -13.04 4.07
CA LEU A 65 5.32 -11.66 3.58
C LEU A 65 3.98 -10.94 3.43
N MET A 66 2.96 -11.61 2.88
CA MET A 66 1.62 -11.05 2.74
C MET A 66 1.00 -10.71 4.11
N ARG A 67 1.11 -11.61 5.10
CA ARG A 67 0.62 -11.35 6.47
C ARG A 67 1.32 -10.16 7.12
N GLN A 68 2.64 -10.03 6.94
CA GLN A 68 3.40 -8.90 7.50
C GLN A 68 3.03 -7.57 6.83
N ALA A 69 2.91 -7.55 5.51
CA ALA A 69 2.48 -6.37 4.76
C ALA A 69 1.07 -5.92 5.16
N ASP A 70 0.14 -6.88 5.29
CA ASP A 70 -1.23 -6.63 5.71
C ASP A 70 -1.32 -6.05 7.13
N GLY A 71 -0.62 -6.65 8.10
CA GLY A 71 -0.58 -6.14 9.47
C GLY A 71 -0.07 -4.69 9.55
N ARG A 72 1.00 -4.37 8.80
CA ARG A 72 1.55 -3.01 8.73
C ARG A 72 0.62 -2.03 8.03
N MET A 73 -0.11 -2.47 7.01
CA MET A 73 -1.12 -1.67 6.30
C MET A 73 -2.25 -1.30 7.26
N TYR A 74 -2.71 -2.28 8.05
CA TYR A 74 -3.77 -2.09 9.02
C TYR A 74 -3.34 -1.14 10.15
N ASP A 75 -2.11 -1.25 10.64
CA ASP A 75 -1.53 -0.29 11.59
C ASP A 75 -1.45 1.13 10.98
N ALA A 76 -1.02 1.25 9.73
CA ALA A 76 -0.99 2.53 9.02
C ALA A 76 -2.40 3.14 8.89
N LYS A 77 -3.40 2.32 8.56
CA LYS A 77 -4.81 2.73 8.46
C LYS A 77 -5.34 3.27 9.78
N ARG A 78 -5.04 2.59 10.90
CA ARG A 78 -5.44 3.01 12.25
C ARG A 78 -4.79 4.33 12.66
N ASN A 79 -3.51 4.50 12.35
CA ASN A 79 -2.79 5.75 12.65
C ASN A 79 -3.34 6.94 11.86
N LEU A 80 -3.70 6.75 10.58
CA LEU A 80 -4.36 7.78 9.77
C LEU A 80 -5.74 8.16 10.33
N ALA A 81 -6.54 7.18 10.75
CA ALA A 81 -7.85 7.42 11.36
C ALA A 81 -7.77 8.13 12.72
N THR A 82 -6.62 8.07 13.40
CA THR A 82 -6.41 8.75 14.69
C THR A 82 -6.01 10.23 14.51
N ILE A 83 -5.50 10.60 13.32
CA ILE A 83 -4.99 11.95 13.02
C ILE A 83 -6.07 12.84 12.37
N LEU A 84 -7.10 12.27 11.76
CA LEU A 84 -8.24 13.00 11.20
C LEU A 84 -9.49 12.75 12.07
N PRO A 85 -9.99 13.76 12.83
CA PRO A 85 -11.24 13.67 13.58
C PRO A 85 -12.49 13.67 12.68
#